data_AF-A0A715PL15-F1
#
_entry.id   AF-A0A715PL15-F1
#
_cell.length_a   1.000
_cell.length_b   1.000
_cell.length_c   1.000
_cell.angle_alpha   90.00
_cell.angle_beta   90.00
_cell.angle_gamma   90.00
#
_symmetry.space_group_name_H-M   'P 1'
#
loop_
_entity.id
_entity.type
_entity.pdbx_description
1 polymer ?
#
loop_
_entity_poly.entity_id
_entity_poly.type
_entity_poly.pdbx_seq_one_letter_code
_entity_poly.pdbx_strand_id
1 'polypeptide(L)'
;MNTTLTPADLDPRRQAMLLYFQGYRVARIAEMLGEKVATVHSWKKRDKWGDYGPLDQMQLTTAARYCQLIMKEHKEGKDFKEIDLLARQSERHARIGKFNNGGNEADLNPNVANRNKGPRRQPEKNVFTDEQIEKLEEIFHSSMFNYQRHWWEAGKTNRIRNLLKSRQIGATFYFAREALIDALLTGRNQIFLSASKAQAHVFKQYIIDFAKEVEVELKGDPMVLPNGATLYFLGTNARTAQSYHGNLYLDEYFWIPKFQELRKVASGMAIHKKWRQTYFSTPSSLTHSAYPFWSGALFNRGRNKADKVDIDLSHNNLAPGLLCADGQYRQIVTVEDAVRGGCNLFDLDQLRMEYSPDEYQNLLMCEFVDDLASVFPLSELQACMVDSWEVWTDFHALALRPFGWREVWIGYDPAKGTQNGDSAGCVVVAPP
;
A
#
# COMPACT_ATOMS: atom_id res chain seq x y z
N MET A 1 -46.02 -63.45 -7.22
CA MET A 1 -44.76 -62.95 -7.83
C MET A 1 -45.16 -61.98 -8.93
N ASN A 2 -45.01 -60.68 -8.71
CA ASN A 2 -45.30 -59.69 -9.74
C ASN A 2 -44.19 -59.74 -10.79
N THR A 3 -44.56 -60.19 -11.98
CA THR A 3 -43.74 -60.20 -13.19
C THR A 3 -43.25 -58.79 -13.46
N THR A 4 -41.93 -58.59 -13.47
CA THR A 4 -41.30 -57.39 -14.05
C THR A 4 -41.81 -57.23 -15.47
N LEU A 5 -42.59 -56.16 -15.70
CA LEU A 5 -43.15 -55.77 -16.99
C LEU A 5 -42.02 -55.28 -17.91
N THR A 6 -41.27 -56.19 -18.53
CA THR A 6 -40.63 -55.90 -19.81
C THR A 6 -41.71 -56.00 -20.90
N PRO A 7 -41.97 -54.94 -21.68
CA PRO A 7 -42.97 -54.98 -22.75
C PRO A 7 -42.72 -56.17 -23.69
N ALA A 8 -43.74 -57.01 -23.91
CA ALA A 8 -43.63 -58.23 -24.70
C ALA A 8 -43.16 -57.97 -26.15
N ASP A 9 -43.39 -56.77 -26.67
CA ASP A 9 -43.07 -56.37 -28.04
C ASP A 9 -41.63 -55.81 -28.22
N LEU A 10 -40.83 -55.74 -27.15
CA LEU A 10 -39.42 -55.32 -27.27
C LEU A 10 -38.56 -56.46 -27.79
N ASP A 11 -37.63 -56.14 -28.69
CA ASP A 11 -36.56 -57.05 -29.12
C ASP A 11 -35.90 -57.77 -27.92
N PRO A 12 -35.85 -59.12 -27.91
CA PRO A 12 -35.28 -59.90 -26.79
C PRO A 12 -33.88 -59.45 -26.38
N ARG A 13 -33.06 -59.00 -27.33
CA ARG A 13 -31.72 -58.46 -27.05
C ARG A 13 -31.75 -57.16 -26.24
N ARG A 14 -32.72 -56.28 -26.50
CA ARG A 14 -32.94 -55.04 -25.73
C ARG A 14 -33.53 -55.33 -24.34
N GLN A 15 -34.46 -56.28 -24.24
CA GLN A 15 -34.99 -56.72 -22.95
C GLN A 15 -33.89 -57.26 -22.04
N ALA A 16 -32.99 -58.07 -22.62
CA ALA A 16 -31.83 -58.62 -21.91
C ALA A 16 -30.89 -57.54 -21.37
N MET A 17 -30.65 -56.47 -22.15
CA MET A 17 -29.82 -55.33 -21.71
C MET A 17 -30.45 -54.58 -20.53
N LEU A 18 -31.76 -54.34 -20.56
CA LEU A 18 -32.47 -53.66 -19.47
C LEU A 18 -32.48 -54.48 -18.17
N LEU A 19 -32.65 -55.80 -18.27
CA LEU A 19 -32.54 -56.71 -17.12
C LEU A 19 -31.10 -56.75 -16.59
N TYR A 20 -30.10 -56.65 -17.46
CA TYR A 20 -28.71 -56.54 -17.03
C TYR A 20 -28.44 -55.26 -16.25
N PHE A 21 -28.97 -54.11 -16.68
CA PHE A 21 -28.87 -52.84 -15.94
C PHE A 21 -29.59 -52.88 -14.58
N GLN A 22 -30.62 -53.72 -14.44
CA GLN A 22 -31.29 -53.97 -13.15
C GLN A 22 -30.48 -54.90 -12.21
N GLY A 23 -29.32 -55.41 -12.64
CA GLY A 23 -28.43 -56.25 -11.83
C GLY A 23 -28.67 -57.75 -11.93
N TYR A 24 -29.54 -58.22 -12.83
CA TYR A 24 -29.74 -59.65 -13.03
C TYR A 24 -28.50 -60.32 -13.65
N ARG A 25 -28.16 -61.53 -13.16
CA ARG A 25 -27.08 -62.34 -13.74
C ARG A 25 -27.50 -62.85 -15.12
N VAL A 26 -26.54 -62.95 -16.05
CA VAL A 26 -26.78 -63.39 -17.45
C VAL A 26 -27.52 -64.72 -17.53
N ALA A 27 -27.19 -65.69 -16.65
CA ALA A 27 -27.88 -66.98 -16.60
C ALA A 27 -29.37 -66.84 -16.26
N ARG A 28 -29.72 -65.93 -15.34
CA ARG A 28 -31.12 -65.66 -14.96
C ARG A 28 -31.86 -64.90 -16.05
N ILE A 29 -31.20 -63.98 -16.74
CA ILE A 29 -31.77 -63.25 -17.89
C ILE A 29 -32.13 -64.23 -19.01
N ALA A 30 -31.23 -65.16 -19.33
CA ALA A 30 -31.45 -66.19 -20.34
C ALA A 30 -32.68 -67.05 -20.01
N GLU A 31 -32.82 -67.48 -18.75
CA GLU A 31 -33.98 -68.22 -18.27
C GLU A 31 -35.28 -67.40 -18.39
N MET A 32 -35.25 -66.11 -18.00
CA MET A 32 -36.42 -65.24 -18.06
C MET A 32 -36.92 -64.95 -19.49
N LEU A 33 -36.01 -64.96 -20.47
CA LEU A 33 -36.33 -64.67 -21.88
C LEU A 33 -36.50 -65.94 -22.74
N GLY A 34 -36.28 -67.14 -22.18
CA GLY A 34 -36.29 -68.38 -22.95
C GLY A 34 -35.13 -68.51 -23.95
N GLU A 35 -34.03 -67.80 -23.72
CA GLU A 35 -32.87 -67.73 -24.61
C GLU A 35 -31.71 -68.61 -24.14
N LYS A 36 -30.79 -68.97 -25.05
CA LYS A 36 -29.56 -69.68 -24.65
C LYS A 36 -28.61 -68.72 -23.92
N VAL A 37 -28.01 -69.18 -22.82
CA VAL A 37 -27.03 -68.40 -22.02
C VAL A 37 -25.89 -67.85 -22.90
N ALA A 38 -25.38 -68.66 -23.84
CA ALA A 38 -24.35 -68.24 -24.79
C ALA A 38 -24.78 -67.07 -25.70
N THR A 39 -26.05 -67.03 -26.09
CA THR A 39 -26.63 -65.95 -26.91
C THR A 39 -26.63 -64.63 -26.13
N VAL A 40 -27.09 -64.64 -24.88
CA VAL A 40 -27.10 -63.44 -24.03
C VAL A 40 -25.68 -62.96 -23.71
N HIS A 41 -24.73 -63.88 -23.49
CA HIS A 41 -23.31 -63.52 -23.35
C HIS A 41 -22.73 -62.86 -24.61
N SER A 42 -23.11 -63.35 -25.80
CA SER A 42 -22.71 -62.76 -27.08
C SER A 42 -23.24 -61.33 -27.24
N TRP A 43 -24.51 -61.10 -26.90
CA TRP A 43 -25.10 -59.74 -26.89
C TRP A 43 -24.39 -58.81 -25.92
N LYS A 44 -24.19 -59.26 -24.66
CA LYS A 44 -23.44 -58.50 -23.64
C LYS A 44 -22.06 -58.08 -24.13
N LYS A 45 -21.33 -58.99 -24.77
CA LYS A 45 -19.99 -58.73 -25.29
C LYS A 45 -20.01 -57.78 -26.48
N ARG A 46 -20.92 -57.98 -27.43
CA ARG A 46 -21.01 -57.19 -28.66
C ARG A 46 -21.39 -55.73 -28.39
N ASP A 47 -22.36 -55.52 -27.52
CA ASP A 47 -22.86 -54.19 -27.16
C ASP A 47 -22.15 -53.60 -25.94
N LYS A 48 -21.14 -54.30 -25.43
CA LYS A 48 -20.29 -53.85 -24.32
C LYS A 48 -21.10 -53.35 -23.12
N TRP A 49 -22.09 -54.13 -22.66
CA TRP A 49 -22.97 -53.68 -21.58
C TRP A 49 -22.23 -53.32 -20.28
N GLY A 50 -21.01 -53.84 -20.09
CA GLY A 50 -20.15 -53.50 -18.96
C GLY A 50 -19.51 -52.12 -19.02
N ASP A 51 -19.49 -51.47 -20.17
CA ASP A 51 -18.86 -50.16 -20.37
C ASP A 51 -19.82 -49.00 -20.03
N TYR A 52 -21.11 -49.27 -19.90
CA TYR A 52 -22.10 -48.26 -19.51
C TYR A 52 -22.00 -47.98 -18.00
N GLY A 53 -21.58 -46.77 -17.65
CA GLY A 53 -21.63 -46.29 -16.28
C GLY A 53 -23.07 -46.09 -15.80
N PRO A 54 -23.31 -45.93 -14.48
CA PRO A 54 -24.65 -45.71 -13.95
C PRO A 54 -25.40 -44.53 -14.59
N LEU A 55 -24.69 -43.43 -14.91
CA LEU A 55 -25.29 -42.28 -15.59
C LEU A 55 -25.70 -42.59 -17.03
N ASP A 56 -24.89 -43.34 -17.78
CA ASP A 56 -25.20 -43.71 -19.16
C ASP A 56 -26.42 -44.64 -19.22
N GLN A 57 -26.53 -45.56 -18.26
CA GLN A 57 -27.69 -46.44 -18.11
C GLN A 57 -28.97 -45.64 -17.82
N MET A 58 -28.88 -44.64 -16.92
CA MET A 58 -30.00 -43.74 -16.62
C MET A 58 -30.40 -42.87 -17.82
N GLN A 59 -29.44 -42.33 -18.57
CA GLN A 59 -29.69 -41.55 -19.78
C GLN A 59 -30.39 -42.40 -20.85
N LEU A 60 -29.88 -43.60 -21.11
CA LEU A 60 -30.41 -44.49 -22.14
C LEU A 60 -31.84 -44.94 -21.83
N THR A 61 -32.12 -45.29 -20.58
CA THR A 61 -33.46 -45.70 -20.13
C THR A 61 -34.45 -44.53 -20.12
N THR A 62 -34.02 -43.34 -19.67
CA THR A 62 -34.81 -42.11 -19.69
C THR A 62 -35.19 -41.72 -21.11
N ALA A 63 -34.23 -41.73 -22.05
CA ALA A 63 -34.44 -41.41 -23.46
C ALA A 63 -35.39 -42.42 -24.13
N ALA A 64 -35.22 -43.71 -23.87
CA ALA A 64 -36.09 -44.74 -24.41
C ALA A 64 -37.55 -44.56 -23.94
N ARG A 65 -37.76 -44.29 -22.64
CA ARG A 65 -39.09 -44.05 -22.08
C ARG A 65 -39.71 -42.76 -22.61
N TYR A 66 -38.91 -41.70 -22.76
CA TYR A 66 -39.33 -40.44 -23.35
C TYR A 66 -39.84 -40.64 -24.78
N CYS A 67 -39.08 -41.35 -25.63
CA CYS A 67 -39.50 -41.66 -27.00
C CYS A 67 -40.82 -42.47 -27.04
N GLN A 68 -40.97 -43.48 -26.16
CA GLN A 68 -42.22 -44.25 -26.07
C GLN A 68 -43.44 -43.38 -25.77
N LEU A 69 -43.34 -42.47 -24.79
CA LEU A 69 -44.44 -41.60 -24.42
C LEU A 69 -44.75 -40.56 -25.49
N ILE A 70 -43.71 -40.01 -26.15
CA ILE A 70 -43.88 -39.06 -27.26
C ILE A 70 -44.60 -39.71 -28.44
N MET A 71 -44.27 -40.96 -28.77
CA MET A 71 -44.87 -41.69 -29.90
C MET A 71 -46.24 -42.32 -29.59
N LYS A 72 -46.74 -42.23 -28.35
CA LYS A 72 -48.08 -42.71 -27.99
C LYS A 72 -49.16 -41.92 -28.72
N GLU A 73 -50.03 -42.59 -29.49
CA GLU A 73 -51.07 -41.94 -30.31
C GLU A 73 -52.09 -41.16 -29.46
N HIS A 74 -52.61 -41.78 -28.40
CA HIS A 74 -53.55 -41.16 -27.47
C HIS A 74 -52.87 -40.89 -26.12
N LYS A 75 -52.55 -39.62 -25.85
CA LYS A 75 -51.91 -39.20 -24.60
C LYS A 75 -52.94 -38.75 -23.57
N GLU A 76 -52.70 -39.12 -22.32
CA GLU A 76 -53.45 -38.70 -21.14
C GLU A 76 -52.64 -37.68 -20.33
N GLY A 77 -53.28 -36.97 -19.40
CA GLY A 77 -52.60 -36.00 -18.53
C GLY A 77 -51.39 -36.55 -17.76
N LYS A 78 -51.43 -37.83 -17.38
CA LYS A 78 -50.30 -38.53 -16.73
C LYS A 78 -49.09 -38.67 -17.66
N ASP A 79 -49.31 -38.87 -18.96
CA ASP A 79 -48.24 -39.04 -19.94
C ASP A 79 -47.51 -37.71 -20.16
N PHE A 80 -48.23 -36.59 -20.25
CA PHE A 80 -47.62 -35.26 -20.36
C PHE A 80 -46.77 -34.91 -19.14
N LYS A 81 -47.22 -35.28 -17.93
CA LYS A 81 -46.45 -35.08 -16.70
C LYS A 81 -45.19 -35.95 -16.68
N GLU A 82 -45.27 -37.20 -17.13
CA GLU A 82 -44.11 -38.08 -17.21
C GLU A 82 -43.09 -37.60 -18.26
N ILE A 83 -43.56 -37.15 -19.43
CA ILE A 83 -42.72 -36.54 -20.48
C ILE A 83 -41.93 -35.35 -19.93
N ASP A 84 -42.61 -34.42 -19.24
CA ASP A 84 -41.97 -33.25 -18.64
C ASP A 84 -40.96 -33.65 -17.55
N LEU A 85 -41.29 -34.61 -16.67
CA LEU A 85 -40.35 -35.11 -15.68
C LEU A 85 -39.09 -35.74 -16.32
N LEU A 86 -39.25 -36.56 -17.36
CA LEU A 86 -38.15 -37.19 -18.09
C LEU A 86 -37.28 -36.16 -18.82
N ALA A 87 -37.88 -35.12 -19.39
CA ALA A 87 -37.16 -34.01 -20.01
C ALA A 87 -36.29 -33.26 -18.99
N ARG A 88 -36.83 -32.96 -17.80
CA ARG A 88 -36.07 -32.33 -16.70
C ARG A 88 -34.95 -33.22 -16.17
N GLN A 89 -35.16 -34.53 -16.08
CA GLN A 89 -34.09 -35.46 -15.67
C GLN A 89 -32.97 -35.52 -16.71
N SER A 90 -33.29 -35.47 -18.00
CA SER A 90 -32.30 -35.42 -19.07
C SER A 90 -31.37 -34.21 -18.95
N GLU A 91 -31.93 -33.03 -18.62
CA GLU A 91 -31.12 -31.83 -18.35
C GLU A 91 -30.18 -32.03 -17.15
N ARG A 92 -30.65 -32.64 -16.06
CA ARG A 92 -29.81 -32.96 -14.89
C ARG A 92 -28.70 -33.95 -15.22
N HIS A 93 -29.00 -34.98 -16.01
CA HIS A 93 -27.99 -35.93 -16.45
C HIS A 93 -26.91 -35.27 -17.30
N ALA A 94 -27.27 -34.32 -18.18
CA ALA A 94 -26.31 -33.56 -18.98
C ALA A 94 -25.40 -32.68 -18.10
N ARG A 95 -25.95 -32.06 -17.05
CA ARG A 95 -25.18 -31.28 -16.07
C ARG A 95 -24.18 -32.14 -15.28
N ILE A 96 -24.61 -33.32 -14.82
CA ILE A 96 -23.73 -34.28 -14.13
C ILE A 96 -22.62 -34.75 -15.07
N GLY A 97 -22.94 -35.03 -16.34
CA GLY A 97 -21.95 -35.38 -17.36
C GLY A 97 -20.91 -34.27 -17.58
N LYS A 98 -21.35 -33.02 -17.66
CA LYS A 98 -20.45 -31.85 -17.78
C LYS A 98 -19.55 -31.69 -16.56
N PHE A 99 -20.08 -31.86 -15.35
CA PHE A 99 -19.31 -31.83 -14.11
C PHE A 99 -18.22 -32.92 -14.10
N ASN A 100 -18.56 -34.15 -14.44
CA ASN A 100 -17.60 -35.27 -14.47
C ASN A 100 -16.48 -35.09 -15.51
N ASN A 101 -16.72 -34.30 -16.58
CA ASN A 101 -15.76 -34.02 -17.66
C ASN A 101 -14.97 -32.71 -17.44
N GLY A 102 -14.63 -32.39 -16.19
CA GLY A 102 -13.80 -31.21 -15.85
C GLY A 102 -14.58 -29.92 -15.60
N GLY A 103 -15.91 -30.01 -15.43
CA GLY A 103 -16.74 -28.91 -14.96
C GLY A 103 -16.52 -28.61 -13.47
N ASN A 104 -17.19 -27.57 -12.97
CA ASN A 104 -17.13 -27.17 -11.56
C ASN A 104 -18.51 -27.15 -10.91
N GLU A 105 -18.57 -26.90 -9.61
CA GLU A 105 -19.80 -26.97 -8.81
C GLU A 105 -20.93 -26.04 -9.34
N ALA A 106 -20.59 -24.99 -10.08
CA ALA A 106 -21.57 -24.11 -10.72
C ALA A 106 -22.33 -24.78 -11.88
N ASP A 107 -21.81 -25.87 -12.46
CA ASP A 107 -22.49 -26.66 -13.49
C ASP A 107 -23.62 -27.54 -12.91
N LEU A 108 -23.53 -27.91 -11.62
CA LEU A 108 -24.54 -28.71 -10.92
C LEU A 108 -25.66 -27.84 -10.33
N ASN A 109 -25.34 -26.62 -9.88
CA ASN A 109 -26.28 -25.73 -9.21
C ASN A 109 -26.35 -24.34 -9.86
N PRO A 110 -27.43 -24.03 -10.60
CA PRO A 110 -27.63 -22.70 -11.21
C PRO A 110 -27.65 -21.55 -10.20
N ASN A 111 -28.00 -21.82 -8.93
CA ASN A 111 -28.00 -20.80 -7.89
C ASN A 111 -26.59 -20.35 -7.50
N VAL A 112 -25.57 -21.21 -7.67
CA VAL A 112 -24.16 -20.86 -7.44
C VAL A 112 -23.67 -19.91 -8.53
N ALA A 113 -24.03 -20.16 -9.79
CA ALA A 113 -23.77 -19.24 -10.89
C ALA A 113 -24.46 -17.88 -10.68
N ASN A 114 -25.72 -17.89 -10.20
CA ASN A 114 -26.47 -16.66 -9.92
C ASN A 114 -25.92 -15.87 -8.73
N ARG A 115 -25.37 -16.54 -7.70
CA ARG A 115 -24.76 -15.88 -6.53
C ARG A 115 -23.48 -15.09 -6.88
N ASN A 116 -22.80 -15.48 -7.95
CA ASN A 116 -21.57 -14.85 -8.44
C ASN A 116 -21.81 -13.84 -9.57
N LYS A 117 -23.07 -13.56 -9.95
CA LYS A 117 -23.42 -12.75 -11.14
C LYS A 117 -23.61 -11.26 -10.87
N GLY A 118 -23.07 -10.73 -9.76
CA GLY A 118 -23.12 -9.31 -9.42
C GLY A 118 -21.73 -8.66 -9.43
N PRO A 119 -21.62 -7.34 -9.70
CA PRO A 119 -20.37 -6.62 -9.48
C PRO A 119 -20.04 -6.69 -7.99
N ARG A 120 -18.98 -7.43 -7.65
CA ARG A 120 -18.42 -7.40 -6.29
C ARG A 120 -17.92 -5.99 -6.04
N ARG A 121 -18.60 -5.25 -5.16
CA ARG A 121 -18.10 -3.97 -4.65
C ARG A 121 -16.76 -4.29 -3.97
N GLN A 122 -15.66 -3.77 -4.51
CA GLN A 122 -14.36 -3.99 -3.89
C GLN A 122 -14.43 -3.39 -2.47
N PRO A 123 -13.88 -4.08 -1.45
CA PRO A 123 -13.79 -3.50 -0.13
C PRO A 123 -13.05 -2.17 -0.22
N GLU A 124 -13.60 -1.14 0.42
CA GLU A 124 -12.95 0.17 0.49
C GLU A 124 -11.59 -0.01 1.17
N LYS A 125 -10.54 0.55 0.55
CA LYS A 125 -9.16 0.48 1.05
C LYS A 125 -8.92 1.63 2.01
N ASN A 126 -7.96 1.46 2.93
CA ASN A 126 -7.50 2.52 3.84
C ASN A 126 -8.62 3.09 4.72
N VAL A 127 -9.59 2.26 5.11
CA VAL A 127 -10.73 2.66 5.93
C VAL A 127 -10.34 2.69 7.40
N PHE A 128 -10.74 3.77 8.07
CA PHE A 128 -10.68 3.91 9.53
C PHE A 128 -12.12 4.06 10.03
N THR A 129 -12.44 3.36 11.11
CA THR A 129 -13.67 3.58 11.90
C THR A 129 -13.49 4.80 12.81
N ASP A 130 -14.59 5.39 13.27
CA ASP A 130 -14.54 6.56 14.15
C ASP A 130 -13.81 6.21 15.47
N GLU A 131 -14.03 5.01 16.00
CA GLU A 131 -13.34 4.51 17.20
C GLU A 131 -11.82 4.38 16.98
N GLN A 132 -11.39 3.96 15.78
CA GLN A 132 -9.96 3.90 15.44
C GLN A 132 -9.35 5.30 15.32
N ILE A 133 -10.08 6.28 14.78
CA ILE A 133 -9.62 7.67 14.69
C ILE A 133 -9.46 8.27 16.09
N GLU A 134 -10.47 8.13 16.95
CA GLU A 134 -10.41 8.57 18.35
C GLU A 134 -9.23 7.92 19.09
N LYS A 135 -8.98 6.62 18.86
CA LYS A 135 -7.86 5.93 19.47
C LYS A 135 -6.51 6.45 18.99
N LEU A 136 -6.38 6.76 17.69
CA LEU A 136 -5.16 7.39 17.16
C LEU A 136 -4.92 8.77 17.78
N GLU A 137 -5.96 9.59 17.96
CA GLU A 137 -5.83 10.88 18.64
C GLU A 137 -5.34 10.70 20.08
N GLU A 138 -5.87 9.74 20.83
CA GLU A 138 -5.42 9.42 22.19
C GLU A 138 -3.94 9.00 22.23
N ILE A 139 -3.52 8.09 21.33
CA ILE A 139 -2.12 7.64 21.21
C ILE A 139 -1.20 8.80 20.84
N PHE A 140 -1.62 9.64 19.90
CA PHE A 140 -0.85 10.80 19.48
C PHE A 140 -0.67 11.79 20.64
N HIS A 141 -1.73 12.10 21.38
CA HIS A 141 -1.68 13.03 22.51
C HIS A 141 -0.91 12.50 23.72
N SER A 142 -0.97 11.20 23.99
CA SER A 142 -0.27 10.59 25.12
C SER A 142 1.24 10.40 24.86
N SER A 143 1.65 10.22 23.60
CA SER A 143 3.06 10.01 23.23
C SER A 143 3.89 11.29 23.04
N MET A 144 3.26 12.47 23.06
CA MET A 144 3.97 13.74 22.85
C MET A 144 4.80 14.22 24.05
N PHE A 145 6.05 14.59 23.78
CA PHE A 145 6.86 15.45 24.65
C PHE A 145 6.38 16.91 24.61
N ASN A 146 6.77 17.74 25.58
CA ASN A 146 6.20 19.09 25.71
C ASN A 146 6.51 20.00 24.51
N TYR A 147 7.71 19.91 23.93
CA TYR A 147 8.04 20.71 22.74
C TYR A 147 7.20 20.32 21.51
N GLN A 148 6.81 19.04 21.39
CA GLN A 148 5.89 18.59 20.34
C GLN A 148 4.47 19.11 20.56
N ARG A 149 4.03 19.22 21.83
CA ARG A 149 2.74 19.86 22.16
C ARG A 149 2.72 21.33 21.72
N HIS A 150 3.84 22.06 21.83
CA HIS A 150 3.93 23.41 21.28
C HIS A 150 3.76 23.42 19.75
N TRP A 151 4.34 22.46 19.03
CA TRP A 151 4.13 22.33 17.59
C TRP A 151 2.66 22.10 17.25
N TRP A 152 1.97 21.24 18.01
CA TRP A 152 0.54 20.98 17.84
C TRP A 152 -0.30 22.25 17.98
N GLU A 153 -0.13 22.97 19.07
CA GLU A 153 -0.87 24.22 19.31
C GLU A 153 -0.54 25.29 18.27
N ALA A 154 0.73 25.40 17.87
CA ALA A 154 1.14 26.31 16.80
C ALA A 154 0.50 25.94 15.46
N GLY A 155 0.29 24.66 15.16
CA GLY A 155 -0.30 24.18 13.90
C GLY A 155 -1.78 24.53 13.74
N LYS A 156 -2.51 24.66 14.86
CA LYS A 156 -3.92 25.07 14.86
C LYS A 156 -4.10 26.52 14.41
N THR A 157 -3.22 27.41 14.87
CA THR A 157 -3.38 28.87 14.73
C THR A 157 -2.53 29.47 13.62
N ASN A 158 -1.35 28.91 13.32
CA ASN A 158 -0.41 29.48 12.38
C ASN A 158 -0.46 28.78 11.02
N ARG A 159 -0.62 29.57 9.95
CA ARG A 159 -0.61 29.03 8.58
C ARG A 159 0.78 28.53 8.17
N ILE A 160 1.84 29.21 8.62
CA ILE A 160 3.23 28.88 8.31
C ILE A 160 3.97 28.65 9.63
N ARG A 161 4.52 27.45 9.80
CA ARG A 161 5.47 27.11 10.86
C ARG A 161 6.84 26.89 10.22
N ASN A 162 7.87 27.48 10.80
CA ASN A 162 9.25 27.35 10.36
C ASN A 162 10.11 26.98 11.57
N LEU A 163 10.60 25.76 11.62
CA LEU A 163 11.19 25.17 12.81
C LEU A 163 12.65 24.81 12.55
N LEU A 164 13.54 25.33 13.37
CA LEU A 164 14.92 24.86 13.43
C LEU A 164 15.01 23.85 14.58
N LYS A 165 15.54 22.66 14.31
CA LYS A 165 15.51 21.56 15.28
C LYS A 165 16.82 20.80 15.37
N SER A 166 17.07 20.21 16.53
CA SER A 166 18.15 19.26 16.76
C SER A 166 17.93 17.95 16.00
N ARG A 167 19.01 17.22 15.71
CA ARG A 167 18.90 15.84 15.24
C ARG A 167 18.21 14.95 16.27
N GLN A 168 17.53 13.91 15.76
CA GLN A 168 16.93 12.82 16.54
C GLN A 168 15.83 13.19 17.55
N ILE A 169 15.29 14.43 17.57
CA ILE A 169 14.19 14.80 18.50
C ILE A 169 12.78 14.38 18.04
N GLY A 170 12.67 13.45 17.09
CA GLY A 170 11.38 12.89 16.65
C GLY A 170 10.50 13.82 15.81
N ALA A 171 11.06 14.79 15.08
CA ALA A 171 10.29 15.73 14.25
C ALA A 171 9.51 15.03 13.11
N THR A 172 10.16 14.20 12.30
CA THR A 172 9.52 13.47 11.19
C THR A 172 8.45 12.51 11.70
N PHE A 173 8.72 11.80 12.80
CA PHE A 173 7.75 10.94 13.50
C PHE A 173 6.51 11.72 13.94
N TYR A 174 6.71 12.88 14.57
CA TYR A 174 5.62 13.74 15.02
C TYR A 174 4.78 14.26 13.84
N PHE A 175 5.41 14.86 12.82
CA PHE A 175 4.70 15.47 11.70
C PHE A 175 4.02 14.45 10.78
N ALA A 176 4.56 13.23 10.68
CA ALA A 176 3.89 12.12 10.01
C ALA A 176 2.53 11.79 10.67
N ARG A 177 2.53 11.70 12.01
CA ARG A 177 1.31 11.40 12.80
C ARG A 177 0.33 12.57 12.78
N GLU A 178 0.82 13.79 12.98
CA GLU A 178 0.01 15.02 12.88
C GLU A 178 -0.71 15.09 11.53
N ALA A 179 0.00 14.82 10.44
CA ALA A 179 -0.55 14.85 9.10
C ALA A 179 -1.61 13.77 8.86
N LEU A 180 -1.43 12.55 9.40
CA LEU A 180 -2.45 11.49 9.30
C LEU A 180 -3.72 11.87 10.06
N ILE A 181 -3.60 12.40 11.29
CA ILE A 181 -4.74 12.89 12.07
C ILE A 181 -5.48 14.01 11.32
N ASP A 182 -4.76 15.03 10.83
CA ASP A 182 -5.41 16.12 10.07
C ASP A 182 -6.08 15.60 8.78
N ALA A 183 -5.46 14.65 8.07
CA ALA A 183 -6.05 14.04 6.88
C ALA A 183 -7.36 13.31 7.21
N LEU A 184 -7.38 12.51 8.29
CA LEU A 184 -8.55 11.76 8.73
C LEU A 184 -9.70 12.69 9.16
N LEU A 185 -9.39 13.71 9.95
CA LEU A 185 -10.40 14.62 10.51
C LEU A 185 -10.94 15.66 9.53
N THR A 186 -10.13 16.10 8.56
CA THR A 186 -10.48 17.27 7.74
C THR A 186 -10.63 16.97 6.24
N GLY A 187 -10.23 15.79 5.78
CA GLY A 187 -10.19 15.46 4.36
C GLY A 187 -9.13 16.26 3.59
N ARG A 188 -8.19 16.91 4.28
CA ARG A 188 -7.12 17.69 3.66
C ARG A 188 -6.02 16.78 3.11
N ASN A 189 -5.60 17.07 1.90
CA ASN A 189 -4.42 16.45 1.30
C ASN A 189 -3.16 16.83 2.08
N GLN A 190 -2.22 15.90 2.16
CA GLN A 190 -0.93 16.09 2.83
C GLN A 190 0.19 15.85 1.82
N ILE A 191 1.13 16.78 1.74
CA ILE A 191 2.26 16.75 0.80
C ILE A 191 3.54 16.74 1.61
N PHE A 192 4.31 15.66 1.47
CA PHE A 192 5.62 15.51 2.09
C PHE A 192 6.69 15.72 1.02
N LEU A 193 7.48 16.77 1.19
CA LEU A 193 8.68 17.04 0.41
C LEU A 193 9.90 16.94 1.34
N SER A 194 10.96 16.27 0.88
CA SER A 194 12.22 16.14 1.61
C SER A 194 13.40 16.28 0.65
N ALA A 195 14.64 16.30 1.16
CA ALA A 195 15.85 16.39 0.32
C ALA A 195 16.06 15.19 -0.62
N SER A 196 15.38 14.07 -0.40
CA SER A 196 15.23 12.98 -1.38
C SER A 196 13.90 12.25 -1.24
N LYS A 197 13.51 11.51 -2.29
CA LYS A 197 12.33 10.63 -2.27
C LYS A 197 12.44 9.54 -1.22
N ALA A 198 13.64 9.00 -1.01
CA ALA A 198 13.91 8.02 0.05
C ALA A 198 13.58 8.59 1.44
N GLN A 199 13.95 9.85 1.70
CA GLN A 199 13.59 10.52 2.95
C GLN A 199 12.09 10.82 3.05
N ALA A 200 11.43 11.21 1.94
CA ALA A 200 9.97 11.37 1.94
C ALA A 200 9.24 10.05 2.29
N HIS A 201 9.78 8.90 1.89
CA HIS A 201 9.25 7.58 2.27
C HIS A 201 9.42 7.26 3.76
N VAL A 202 10.27 7.96 4.51
CA VAL A 202 10.33 7.83 5.97
C VAL A 202 9.01 8.31 6.61
N PHE A 203 8.42 9.40 6.11
CA PHE A 203 7.07 9.80 6.53
C PHE A 203 6.04 8.71 6.24
N LYS A 204 6.10 8.14 5.03
CA LYS A 204 5.20 7.06 4.61
C LYS A 204 5.28 5.88 5.58
N GLN A 205 6.47 5.49 5.99
CA GLN A 205 6.68 4.41 6.94
C GLN A 205 6.09 4.75 8.32
N TYR A 206 6.37 5.94 8.87
CA TYR A 206 5.78 6.36 10.14
C TYR A 206 4.25 6.43 10.11
N ILE A 207 3.66 6.84 8.98
CA ILE A 207 2.19 6.87 8.79
C ILE A 207 1.61 5.46 8.77
N ILE A 208 2.26 4.52 8.05
CA ILE A 208 1.84 3.12 8.02
C ILE A 208 1.94 2.51 9.43
N ASP A 209 3.04 2.76 10.13
CA ASP A 209 3.25 2.18 11.45
C ASP A 209 2.28 2.76 12.48
N PHE A 210 1.97 4.05 12.39
CA PHE A 210 0.93 4.66 13.23
C PHE A 210 -0.47 4.08 12.94
N ALA A 211 -0.83 3.88 11.67
CA ALA A 211 -2.11 3.26 11.31
C ALA A 211 -2.22 1.80 11.80
N LYS A 212 -1.11 1.05 11.83
CA LYS A 212 -1.08 -0.31 12.38
C LYS A 212 -1.36 -0.38 13.88
N GLU A 213 -1.12 0.69 14.64
CA GLU A 213 -1.44 0.74 16.08
C GLU A 213 -2.94 0.60 16.36
N VAL A 214 -3.79 0.84 15.35
CA VAL A 214 -5.24 0.60 15.38
C VAL A 214 -5.68 -0.45 14.36
N GLU A 215 -4.75 -1.34 13.97
CA GLU A 215 -4.99 -2.48 13.07
C GLU A 215 -5.41 -2.11 11.63
N VAL A 216 -5.08 -0.90 11.16
CA VAL A 216 -5.35 -0.47 9.79
C VAL A 216 -4.11 -0.63 8.90
N GLU A 217 -4.24 -1.38 7.81
CA GLU A 217 -3.19 -1.55 6.81
C GLU A 217 -3.32 -0.50 5.69
N LEU A 218 -2.57 0.60 5.82
CA LEU A 218 -2.50 1.63 4.78
C LEU A 218 -1.69 1.17 3.56
N LYS A 219 -2.25 1.36 2.36
CA LYS A 219 -1.63 1.01 1.07
C LYS A 219 -1.74 2.15 0.06
N GLY A 220 -0.77 2.19 -0.85
CA GLY A 220 -0.74 3.12 -1.99
C GLY A 220 0.50 3.99 -2.03
N ASP A 221 0.72 4.60 -3.18
CA ASP A 221 1.69 5.67 -3.42
C ASP A 221 1.25 6.50 -4.64
N PRO A 222 0.46 7.57 -4.47
CA PRO A 222 0.03 8.16 -3.20
C PRO A 222 -1.00 7.31 -2.42
N MET A 223 -1.14 7.56 -1.12
CA MET A 223 -2.19 6.94 -0.31
C MET A 223 -3.47 7.78 -0.37
N VAL A 224 -4.62 7.15 -0.62
CA VAL A 224 -5.92 7.83 -0.70
C VAL A 224 -6.81 7.29 0.42
N LEU A 225 -7.38 8.19 1.22
CA LEU A 225 -8.34 7.89 2.28
C LEU A 225 -9.79 7.98 1.75
N PRO A 226 -10.76 7.25 2.34
CA PRO A 226 -12.15 7.28 1.92
C PRO A 226 -12.81 8.67 1.96
N ASN A 227 -12.34 9.56 2.85
CA ASN A 227 -12.82 10.93 2.96
C ASN A 227 -12.30 11.87 1.85
N GLY A 228 -11.51 11.35 0.90
CA GLY A 228 -10.94 12.09 -0.23
C GLY A 228 -9.56 12.69 0.00
N ALA A 229 -9.02 12.65 1.23
CA ALA A 229 -7.66 13.09 1.50
C ALA A 229 -6.64 12.20 0.78
N THR A 230 -5.66 12.83 0.14
CA THR A 230 -4.53 12.14 -0.49
C THR A 230 -3.21 12.53 0.16
N LEU A 231 -2.37 11.54 0.45
CA LEU A 231 -1.04 11.71 1.02
C LEU A 231 0.02 11.47 -0.07
N TYR A 232 0.77 12.52 -0.41
CA TYR A 232 1.77 12.54 -1.47
C TYR A 232 3.18 12.54 -0.88
N PHE A 233 4.05 11.64 -1.35
CA PHE A 233 5.45 11.54 -0.93
C PHE A 233 6.36 11.86 -2.12
N LEU A 234 7.00 13.04 -2.09
CA LEU A 234 7.66 13.63 -3.25
C LEU A 234 9.14 13.93 -2.96
N GLY A 235 10.00 13.76 -3.97
CA GLY A 235 11.41 14.17 -3.93
C GLY A 235 11.60 15.67 -4.25
N THR A 236 12.85 16.07 -4.51
CA THR A 236 13.24 17.47 -4.73
C THR A 236 12.97 18.00 -6.14
N ASN A 237 12.35 17.21 -7.01
CA ASN A 237 12.07 17.61 -8.39
C ASN A 237 10.91 18.61 -8.47
N ALA A 238 11.25 19.89 -8.60
CA ALA A 238 10.28 20.96 -8.68
C ALA A 238 9.28 20.82 -9.85
N ARG A 239 9.57 20.04 -10.91
CA ARG A 239 8.65 19.84 -12.03
C ARG A 239 7.50 18.90 -11.68
N THR A 240 7.77 17.85 -10.90
CA THR A 240 6.75 16.89 -10.50
C THR A 240 5.85 17.45 -9.38
N ALA A 241 6.34 18.43 -8.61
CA ALA A 241 5.61 19.02 -7.50
C ALA A 241 4.55 20.09 -7.87
N GLN A 242 4.45 20.58 -9.11
CA GLN A 242 3.62 21.76 -9.42
C GLN A 242 2.09 21.54 -9.32
N SER A 243 1.61 20.32 -9.52
CA SER A 243 0.18 20.06 -9.76
C SER A 243 -0.64 19.74 -8.51
N TYR A 244 0.01 19.41 -7.38
CA TYR A 244 -0.71 18.98 -6.18
C TYR A 244 -1.10 20.17 -5.30
N HIS A 245 -2.07 19.95 -4.42
CA HIS A 245 -2.56 20.93 -3.46
C HIS A 245 -2.87 20.26 -2.13
N GLY A 246 -2.52 20.88 -1.02
CA GLY A 246 -2.61 20.28 0.31
C GLY A 246 -1.80 21.03 1.36
N ASN A 247 -1.79 20.52 2.59
CA ASN A 247 -0.83 20.96 3.58
C ASN A 247 0.56 20.48 3.18
N LEU A 248 1.53 21.37 3.28
CA LEU A 248 2.91 21.11 2.93
C LEU A 248 3.75 20.84 4.19
N TYR A 249 4.48 19.73 4.20
CA TYR A 249 5.56 19.44 5.12
C TYR A 249 6.85 19.38 4.32
N LEU A 250 7.79 20.27 4.63
CA LEU A 250 9.11 20.32 4.00
C LEU A 250 10.19 20.04 5.05
N ASP A 251 10.67 18.79 5.07
CA ASP A 251 11.71 18.30 5.97
C ASP A 251 13.11 18.61 5.43
N GLU A 252 14.06 18.78 6.36
CA GLU A 252 15.48 19.04 6.12
C GLU A 252 15.74 20.08 5.02
N TYR A 253 14.95 21.16 5.00
CA TYR A 253 15.00 22.14 3.91
C TYR A 253 16.31 22.92 3.80
N PHE A 254 17.15 22.94 4.86
CA PHE A 254 18.52 23.46 4.80
C PHE A 254 19.51 22.55 4.08
N TRP A 255 19.09 21.35 3.71
CA TRP A 255 19.90 20.38 2.96
C TRP A 255 19.40 20.20 1.52
N ILE A 256 18.30 20.87 1.15
CA ILE A 256 17.72 20.80 -0.18
C ILE A 256 18.51 21.68 -1.17
N PRO A 257 19.08 21.11 -2.24
CA PRO A 257 19.71 21.90 -3.28
C PRO A 257 18.67 22.75 -4.01
N LYS A 258 19.05 23.96 -4.43
CA LYS A 258 18.16 24.91 -5.13
C LYS A 258 16.83 25.18 -4.40
N PHE A 259 16.86 25.21 -3.07
CA PHE A 259 15.69 25.40 -2.21
C PHE A 259 14.73 26.51 -2.66
N GLN A 260 15.24 27.66 -3.10
CA GLN A 260 14.39 28.78 -3.53
C GLN A 260 13.50 28.44 -4.73
N GLU A 261 13.99 27.64 -5.68
CA GLU A 261 13.21 27.17 -6.83
C GLU A 261 12.11 26.20 -6.37
N LEU A 262 12.48 25.21 -5.55
CA LEU A 262 11.53 24.23 -5.01
C LEU A 262 10.45 24.92 -4.18
N ARG A 263 10.84 25.82 -3.27
CA ARG A 263 9.90 26.54 -2.41
C ARG A 263 8.93 27.39 -3.22
N LYS A 264 9.40 28.06 -4.29
CA LYS A 264 8.51 28.84 -5.16
C LYS A 264 7.38 27.99 -5.72
N VAL A 265 7.68 26.75 -6.13
CA VAL A 265 6.67 25.79 -6.58
C VAL A 265 5.83 25.27 -5.39
N ALA A 266 6.48 24.78 -4.34
CA ALA A 266 5.82 24.12 -3.22
C ALA A 266 4.87 25.05 -2.45
N SER A 267 5.25 26.31 -2.28
CA SER A 267 4.38 27.32 -1.64
C SER A 267 3.11 27.59 -2.47
N GLY A 268 3.16 27.40 -3.80
CA GLY A 268 2.02 27.46 -4.71
C GLY A 268 0.95 26.41 -4.42
N MET A 269 1.39 25.20 -4.05
CA MET A 269 0.52 24.06 -3.71
C MET A 269 -0.37 24.33 -2.49
N ALA A 270 0.11 25.20 -1.59
CA ALA A 270 -0.54 25.55 -0.33
C ALA A 270 -1.06 27.01 -0.30
N ILE A 271 -1.41 27.60 -1.45
CA ILE A 271 -1.87 29.01 -1.53
C ILE A 271 -3.19 29.25 -0.78
N HIS A 272 -4.17 28.34 -0.87
CA HIS A 272 -5.47 28.54 -0.25
C HIS A 272 -5.37 28.67 1.29
N LYS A 273 -6.22 29.51 1.89
CA LYS A 273 -6.25 29.81 3.34
C LYS A 273 -6.36 28.56 4.23
N LYS A 274 -6.99 27.49 3.74
CA LYS A 274 -7.16 26.24 4.48
C LYS A 274 -5.89 25.40 4.60
N TRP A 275 -4.92 25.58 3.70
CA TRP A 275 -3.68 24.83 3.69
C TRP A 275 -2.67 25.40 4.68
N ARG A 276 -1.83 24.52 5.22
CA ARG A 276 -0.73 24.83 6.14
C ARG A 276 0.61 24.55 5.47
N GLN A 277 1.66 25.25 5.91
CA GLN A 277 3.04 25.03 5.47
C GLN A 277 3.90 24.85 6.71
N THR A 278 4.55 23.69 6.82
CA THR A 278 5.41 23.33 7.95
C THR A 278 6.79 23.05 7.39
N TYR A 279 7.70 23.99 7.63
CA TYR A 279 9.12 23.87 7.33
C TYR A 279 9.82 23.44 8.60
N PHE A 280 10.62 22.39 8.53
CA PHE A 280 11.45 22.00 9.67
C PHE A 280 12.76 21.39 9.20
N SER A 281 13.85 21.67 9.89
CA SER A 281 15.17 21.25 9.45
C SER A 281 16.21 21.36 10.55
N THR A 282 17.24 20.54 10.46
CA THR A 282 18.53 20.83 11.13
C THR A 282 19.25 21.96 10.40
N PRO A 283 20.10 22.76 11.07
CA PRO A 283 20.90 23.78 10.39
C PRO A 283 21.94 23.15 9.47
N SER A 284 22.28 23.85 8.39
CA SER A 284 23.43 23.53 7.53
C SER A 284 24.47 24.65 7.62
N SER A 285 24.61 25.47 6.57
CA SER A 285 25.49 26.65 6.52
C SER A 285 24.70 27.96 6.42
N LEU A 286 25.27 29.05 6.95
CA LEU A 286 24.82 30.42 6.74
C LEU A 286 24.77 30.83 5.25
N THR A 287 25.60 30.22 4.41
CA THR A 287 25.64 30.48 2.96
C THR A 287 24.58 29.70 2.19
N HIS A 288 23.86 28.78 2.85
CA HIS A 288 22.84 27.98 2.19
C HIS A 288 21.69 28.86 1.65
N SER A 289 21.18 28.51 0.46
CA SER A 289 20.16 29.30 -0.25
C SER A 289 18.85 29.46 0.53
N ALA A 290 18.59 28.62 1.53
CA ALA A 290 17.43 28.71 2.41
C ALA A 290 17.58 29.69 3.58
N TYR A 291 18.81 30.06 3.96
CA TYR A 291 19.04 30.95 5.11
C TYR A 291 18.31 32.30 5.01
N PRO A 292 18.25 32.98 3.84
CA PRO A 292 17.45 34.19 3.68
C PRO A 292 15.95 34.00 3.95
N PHE A 293 15.40 32.79 3.77
CA PHE A 293 14.01 32.51 4.11
C PHE A 293 13.82 32.42 5.63
N TRP A 294 14.72 31.71 6.31
CA TRP A 294 14.72 31.60 7.77
C TRP A 294 14.87 32.96 8.43
N SER A 295 15.88 33.74 8.02
CA SER A 295 16.22 35.02 8.65
C SER A 295 15.26 36.18 8.37
N GLY A 296 14.28 35.99 7.48
CA GLY A 296 13.40 37.07 7.03
C GLY A 296 14.04 38.00 5.99
N ALA A 297 15.32 37.82 5.64
CA ALA A 297 15.97 38.61 4.60
C ALA A 297 15.27 38.49 3.23
N LEU A 298 14.67 37.33 2.93
CA LEU A 298 13.87 37.13 1.73
C LEU A 298 12.53 37.89 1.79
N PHE A 299 11.91 38.01 2.97
CA PHE A 299 10.76 38.89 3.16
C PHE A 299 11.20 40.36 2.93
N ASN A 300 12.32 40.79 3.47
CA ASN A 300 12.79 42.17 3.27
C ASN A 300 13.18 42.52 1.83
N ARG A 301 13.39 41.52 0.96
CA ARG A 301 13.79 41.73 -0.43
C ARG A 301 12.73 42.51 -1.20
N GLY A 302 13.13 43.63 -1.80
CA GLY A 302 12.25 44.50 -2.59
C GLY A 302 11.29 45.38 -1.78
N ARG A 303 11.32 45.30 -0.44
CA ARG A 303 10.51 46.15 0.45
C ARG A 303 11.23 47.46 0.80
N ASN A 304 10.45 48.52 1.02
CA ASN A 304 10.97 49.80 1.52
C ASN A 304 11.46 49.65 2.96
N LYS A 305 12.36 50.56 3.39
CA LYS A 305 12.95 50.51 4.74
C LYS A 305 11.89 50.48 5.86
N ALA A 306 10.75 51.15 5.69
CA ALA A 306 9.67 51.18 6.66
C ALA A 306 8.88 49.86 6.78
N ASP A 307 8.89 49.03 5.73
CA ASP A 307 8.17 47.75 5.69
C ASP A 307 9.07 46.54 5.93
N LYS A 308 10.37 46.79 6.15
CA LYS A 308 11.34 45.75 6.52
C LYS A 308 11.17 45.40 7.99
N VAL A 309 11.31 44.12 8.28
CA VAL A 309 11.27 43.59 9.64
C VAL A 309 12.65 43.14 10.05
N ASP A 310 13.00 43.36 11.31
CA ASP A 310 14.15 42.74 11.93
C ASP A 310 13.65 41.60 12.83
N ILE A 311 14.21 40.42 12.66
CA ILE A 311 13.78 39.22 13.38
C ILE A 311 14.96 38.78 14.24
N ASP A 312 14.79 38.84 15.57
CA ASP A 312 15.75 38.27 16.50
C ASP A 312 15.70 36.73 16.40
N LEU A 313 16.74 36.16 15.82
CA LEU A 313 16.90 34.72 15.61
C LEU A 313 17.64 34.03 16.76
N SER A 314 17.89 34.72 17.88
CA SER A 314 18.54 34.11 19.04
C SER A 314 17.69 32.96 19.59
N HIS A 315 18.38 31.94 20.10
CA HIS A 315 17.73 30.81 20.78
C HIS A 315 16.80 31.28 21.90
N ASN A 316 17.24 32.22 22.75
CA ASN A 316 16.42 32.76 23.83
C ASN A 316 15.08 33.34 23.35
N ASN A 317 15.06 34.02 22.20
CA ASN A 317 13.84 34.61 21.64
C ASN A 317 12.94 33.55 20.97
N LEU A 318 13.53 32.56 20.31
CA LEU A 318 12.78 31.59 19.49
C LEU A 318 12.51 30.23 20.16
N ALA A 319 13.18 29.87 21.26
CA ALA A 319 12.92 28.65 22.03
C ALA A 319 11.45 28.45 22.45
N PRO A 320 10.74 29.48 22.96
CA PRO A 320 9.32 29.34 23.31
C PRO A 320 8.40 29.22 22.10
N GLY A 321 8.89 29.59 20.90
CA GLY A 321 8.09 29.71 19.70
C GLY A 321 7.40 31.07 19.60
N LEU A 322 7.51 31.72 18.44
CA LEU A 322 7.02 33.09 18.24
C LEU A 322 6.44 33.28 16.83
N LEU A 323 5.27 33.92 16.74
CA LEU A 323 4.79 34.47 15.48
C LEU A 323 5.56 35.75 15.15
N CYS A 324 6.48 35.68 14.20
CA CYS A 324 7.33 36.81 13.82
C CYS A 324 6.59 37.82 12.92
N ALA A 325 7.15 39.02 12.80
CA ALA A 325 6.57 40.13 12.05
C ALA A 325 6.42 39.88 10.52
N ASP A 326 7.10 38.88 9.97
CA ASP A 326 6.91 38.45 8.58
C ASP A 326 5.75 37.44 8.39
N GLY A 327 5.00 37.15 9.46
CA GLY A 327 3.82 36.28 9.44
C GLY A 327 4.11 34.78 9.51
N GLN A 328 5.33 34.40 9.92
CA GLN A 328 5.71 33.01 10.13
C GLN A 328 5.92 32.73 11.61
N TYR A 329 5.36 31.61 12.10
CA TYR A 329 5.73 31.09 13.40
C TYR A 329 7.12 30.46 13.32
N ARG A 330 8.04 30.88 14.19
CA ARG A 330 9.39 30.33 14.29
C ARG A 330 9.63 29.71 15.65
N GLN A 331 10.36 28.61 15.67
CA GLN A 331 10.87 28.03 16.90
C GLN A 331 12.24 27.39 16.68
N ILE A 332 13.11 27.48 17.68
CA ILE A 332 14.36 26.70 17.75
C ILE A 332 14.18 25.65 18.86
N VAL A 333 14.47 24.37 18.57
CA VAL A 333 14.40 23.29 19.57
C VAL A 333 15.72 22.51 19.55
N THR A 334 16.57 22.79 20.54
CA THR A 334 17.84 22.08 20.76
C THR A 334 17.60 20.73 21.45
N VAL A 335 18.64 19.89 21.52
CA VAL A 335 18.57 18.65 22.32
C VAL A 335 18.32 18.96 23.80
N GLU A 336 18.87 20.06 24.32
CA GLU A 336 18.69 20.47 25.71
C GLU A 336 17.25 20.94 25.96
N ASP A 337 16.62 21.64 25.00
CA ASP A 337 15.20 21.98 25.07
C ASP A 337 14.32 20.74 25.01
N ALA A 338 14.68 19.76 24.18
CA ALA A 338 13.95 18.52 24.08
C ALA A 338 13.97 17.75 25.42
N VAL A 339 15.15 17.61 26.03
CA VAL A 339 15.31 16.99 27.37
C VAL A 339 14.54 17.77 28.43
N ARG A 340 14.65 19.11 28.45
CA ARG A 340 13.88 19.98 29.35
C ARG A 340 12.37 19.85 29.14
N GLY A 341 11.96 19.57 27.89
CA GLY A 341 10.60 19.27 27.49
C GLY A 341 10.13 17.85 27.81
N GLY A 342 10.92 17.07 28.54
CA GLY A 342 10.58 15.72 28.98
C GLY A 342 11.07 14.59 28.06
N CYS A 343 11.85 14.89 27.03
CA CYS A 343 12.46 13.85 26.18
C CYS A 343 13.49 13.06 26.99
N ASN A 344 13.15 11.83 27.34
CA ASN A 344 13.97 10.95 28.18
C ASN A 344 14.83 9.97 27.37
N LEU A 345 15.04 10.23 26.08
CA LEU A 345 15.76 9.35 25.17
C LEU A 345 17.26 9.67 25.05
N PHE A 346 17.72 10.78 25.64
CA PHE A 346 19.08 11.29 25.48
C PHE A 346 19.86 11.27 26.79
N ASP A 347 21.13 10.88 26.70
CA ASP A 347 22.15 11.12 27.71
C ASP A 347 23.04 12.27 27.24
N LEU A 348 22.80 13.47 27.77
CA LEU A 348 23.52 14.68 27.34
C LEU A 348 25.01 14.63 27.68
N ASP A 349 25.41 13.95 28.75
CA ASP A 349 26.80 13.89 29.17
C ASP A 349 27.58 12.95 28.26
N GLN A 350 26.98 11.81 27.89
CA GLN A 350 27.53 10.91 26.88
C GLN A 350 27.65 11.61 25.51
N LEU A 351 26.62 12.32 25.06
CA LEU A 351 26.65 13.03 23.77
C LEU A 351 27.77 14.09 23.71
N ARG A 352 28.07 14.77 24.82
CA ARG A 352 29.18 15.72 24.90
C ARG A 352 30.56 15.07 24.80
N MET A 353 30.67 13.77 25.08
CA MET A 353 31.92 13.01 24.90
C MET A 353 32.04 12.41 23.50
N GLU A 354 30.93 12.11 22.84
CA GLU A 354 30.89 11.50 21.50
C GLU A 354 31.17 12.48 20.37
N TYR A 355 30.72 13.73 20.52
CA TYR A 355 30.84 14.75 19.49
C TYR A 355 31.91 15.78 19.86
N SER A 356 32.63 16.26 18.84
CA SER A 356 33.44 17.47 19.01
C SER A 356 32.53 18.67 19.37
N PRO A 357 33.07 19.73 20.00
CA PRO A 357 32.27 20.91 20.35
C PRO A 357 31.51 21.50 19.17
N ASP A 358 32.14 21.62 18.00
CA ASP A 358 31.52 22.18 16.80
C ASP A 358 30.40 21.27 16.24
N GLU A 359 30.60 19.96 16.24
CA GLU A 359 29.56 19.00 15.86
C GLU A 359 28.39 19.03 16.84
N TYR A 360 28.67 19.12 18.15
CA TYR A 360 27.62 19.23 19.16
C TYR A 360 26.78 20.49 18.92
N GLN A 361 27.42 21.62 18.66
CA GLN A 361 26.71 22.88 18.39
C GLN A 361 25.83 22.79 17.13
N ASN A 362 26.38 22.29 16.02
CA ASN A 362 25.65 22.20 14.77
C ASN A 362 24.53 21.15 14.82
N LEU A 363 24.84 19.93 15.26
CA LEU A 363 23.92 18.80 15.19
C LEU A 363 22.84 18.85 16.27
N LEU A 364 23.18 19.37 17.45
CA LEU A 364 22.34 19.23 18.65
C LEU A 364 21.87 20.58 19.24
N MET A 365 22.62 21.66 19.02
CA MET A 365 22.26 23.01 19.54
C MET A 365 21.74 23.97 18.47
N CYS A 366 21.49 23.47 17.26
CA CYS A 366 20.89 24.23 16.17
C CYS A 366 21.75 25.41 15.66
N GLU A 367 23.07 25.35 15.81
CA GLU A 367 23.96 26.39 15.27
C GLU A 367 24.28 26.15 13.79
N PHE A 368 24.31 27.22 12.99
CA PHE A 368 24.74 27.13 11.59
C PHE A 368 26.26 27.13 11.51
N VAL A 369 26.80 26.32 10.59
CA VAL A 369 28.23 26.35 10.29
C VAL A 369 28.56 27.57 9.42
N ASP A 370 29.69 28.21 9.71
CA ASP A 370 30.34 29.12 8.78
C ASP A 370 31.28 28.31 7.87
N ASP A 371 30.84 28.01 6.65
CA ASP A 371 31.59 27.17 5.71
C ASP A 371 32.66 27.92 4.92
N LEU A 372 32.96 29.18 5.26
CA LEU A 372 34.01 29.96 4.60
C LEU A 372 35.42 29.33 4.71
N ALA A 373 35.65 28.47 5.71
CA ALA A 373 36.91 27.75 5.89
C ALA A 373 36.91 26.32 5.32
N SER A 374 35.79 25.85 4.74
CA SER A 374 35.69 24.49 4.19
C SER A 374 36.48 24.37 2.88
N VAL A 375 37.13 23.22 2.66
CA VAL A 375 37.86 22.93 1.40
C VAL A 375 36.92 22.95 0.19
N PHE A 376 35.70 22.44 0.36
CA PHE A 376 34.62 22.53 -0.62
C PHE A 376 33.41 23.23 0.03
N PRO A 377 32.96 24.38 -0.48
CA PRO A 377 31.75 25.03 -0.01
C PRO A 377 30.52 24.12 -0.17
N LEU A 378 29.54 24.22 0.73
CA LEU A 378 28.33 23.38 0.68
C LEU A 378 27.57 23.55 -0.64
N SER A 379 27.56 24.78 -1.18
CA SER A 379 26.89 25.11 -2.43
C SER A 379 27.49 24.38 -3.65
N GLU A 380 28.80 24.16 -3.68
CA GLU A 380 29.48 23.39 -4.73
C GLU A 380 29.16 21.91 -4.62
N LEU A 381 29.22 21.35 -3.40
CA LEU A 381 28.84 19.96 -3.14
C LEU A 381 27.40 19.67 -3.55
N GLN A 382 26.46 20.57 -3.18
CA GLN A 382 25.05 20.45 -3.54
C GLN A 382 24.79 20.50 -5.06
N ALA A 383 25.63 21.20 -5.83
CA ALA A 383 25.50 21.22 -7.29
C ALA A 383 25.80 19.87 -7.94
N CYS A 384 26.58 19.01 -7.27
CA CYS A 384 26.89 17.66 -7.69
C CYS A 384 25.89 16.60 -7.16
N MET A 385 24.99 16.97 -6.25
CA MET A 385 24.02 16.04 -5.66
C MET A 385 22.83 15.78 -6.60
N VAL A 386 22.36 14.54 -6.64
CA VAL A 386 21.14 14.11 -7.35
C VAL A 386 20.31 13.16 -6.49
N ASP A 387 18.99 13.12 -6.74
CA ASP A 387 18.13 12.08 -6.16
C ASP A 387 18.31 10.79 -6.95
N SER A 388 19.05 9.83 -6.39
CA SER A 388 19.36 8.57 -7.07
C SER A 388 18.12 7.71 -7.36
N TRP A 389 17.01 7.89 -6.64
CA TRP A 389 15.77 7.14 -6.92
C TRP A 389 15.01 7.70 -8.12
N GLU A 390 15.25 8.96 -8.48
CA GLU A 390 14.60 9.61 -9.61
C GLU A 390 15.49 9.69 -10.85
N VAL A 391 16.80 9.94 -10.65
CA VAL A 391 17.73 10.25 -11.74
C VAL A 391 18.44 9.00 -12.25
N TRP A 392 18.83 8.08 -11.38
CA TRP A 392 19.61 6.89 -11.78
C TRP A 392 18.67 5.78 -12.23
N THR A 393 18.66 5.49 -13.54
CA THR A 393 17.77 4.47 -14.13
C THR A 393 18.31 3.06 -14.00
N ASP A 394 19.59 2.92 -13.70
CA ASP A 394 20.34 1.67 -13.55
C ASP A 394 20.62 1.30 -12.08
N PHE A 395 20.09 2.10 -11.15
CA PHE A 395 20.18 1.88 -9.72
C PHE A 395 18.80 1.53 -9.15
N HIS A 396 18.72 0.41 -8.45
CA HIS A 396 17.50 -0.09 -7.81
C HIS A 396 17.75 -0.27 -6.32
N ALA A 397 17.57 0.81 -5.55
CA ALA A 397 17.93 0.90 -4.14
C ALA A 397 17.44 -0.25 -3.24
N LEU A 398 16.27 -0.82 -3.56
CA LEU A 398 15.63 -1.88 -2.75
C LEU A 398 15.95 -3.31 -3.25
N ALA A 399 16.73 -3.45 -4.32
CA ALA A 399 17.16 -4.75 -4.80
C ALA A 399 18.32 -5.30 -3.96
N LEU A 400 18.45 -6.62 -3.88
CA LEU A 400 19.59 -7.29 -3.22
C LEU A 400 20.95 -6.82 -3.79
N ARG A 401 20.97 -6.42 -5.06
CA ARG A 401 22.11 -5.83 -5.75
C ARG A 401 21.67 -4.51 -6.37
N PRO A 402 21.85 -3.37 -5.68
CA PRO A 402 21.32 -2.10 -6.15
C PRO A 402 21.84 -1.66 -7.52
N PHE A 403 23.07 -2.04 -7.89
CA PHE A 403 23.65 -1.78 -9.21
C PHE A 403 23.76 -3.04 -10.10
N GLY A 404 23.02 -4.10 -9.73
CA GLY A 404 23.02 -5.38 -10.44
C GLY A 404 24.40 -6.06 -10.45
N TRP A 405 24.87 -6.41 -11.64
CA TRP A 405 26.20 -7.01 -11.89
C TRP A 405 27.14 -6.05 -12.62
N ARG A 406 26.82 -4.74 -12.64
CA ARG A 406 27.67 -3.73 -13.27
C ARG A 406 28.93 -3.51 -12.45
N GLU A 407 29.99 -3.10 -13.14
CA GLU A 407 31.28 -2.80 -12.52
C GLU A 407 31.16 -1.56 -11.62
N VAL A 408 31.96 -1.54 -10.55
CA VAL A 408 32.07 -0.40 -9.62
C VAL A 408 33.54 -0.08 -9.42
N TRP A 409 33.84 1.19 -9.14
CA TRP A 409 35.16 1.60 -8.69
C TRP A 409 35.20 1.57 -7.17
N ILE A 410 36.32 1.12 -6.59
CA ILE A 410 36.50 1.05 -5.14
C ILE A 410 37.68 1.94 -4.77
N GLY A 411 37.43 2.91 -3.90
CA GLY A 411 38.44 3.66 -3.19
C GLY A 411 38.53 3.15 -1.76
N TYR A 412 39.73 2.83 -1.29
CA TYR A 412 39.96 2.37 0.07
C TYR A 412 41.13 3.12 0.68
N ASP A 413 40.87 3.81 1.79
CA ASP A 413 41.84 4.50 2.62
C ASP A 413 42.06 3.70 3.90
N PRO A 414 43.18 2.96 4.02
CA PRO A 414 43.41 2.06 5.15
C PRO A 414 43.71 2.80 6.45
N ALA A 415 43.15 2.32 7.56
CA ALA A 415 43.52 2.77 8.90
C ALA A 415 45.01 2.51 9.20
N LYS A 416 45.70 3.47 9.82
CA LYS A 416 47.15 3.36 10.14
C LYS A 416 47.49 2.44 11.33
N GLY A 417 46.52 1.76 11.93
CA GLY A 417 46.74 0.69 12.91
C GLY A 417 47.36 1.12 14.24
N THR A 418 47.42 2.41 14.54
CA THR A 418 47.87 2.93 15.85
C THR A 418 46.69 3.02 16.81
N GLN A 419 46.95 2.97 18.13
CA GLN A 419 45.91 3.09 19.17
C GLN A 419 45.08 4.38 19.09
N ASN A 420 45.57 5.41 18.37
CA ASN A 420 44.90 6.69 18.12
C ASN A 420 44.69 6.96 16.61
N GLY A 421 44.67 5.93 15.77
CA GLY A 421 44.48 6.06 14.33
C GLY A 421 43.00 6.30 13.96
N ASP A 422 42.79 6.96 12.84
CA ASP A 422 41.50 7.10 12.18
C ASP A 422 40.98 5.75 11.64
N SER A 423 39.66 5.65 11.51
CA SER A 423 39.00 4.47 10.93
C SER A 423 39.25 4.40 9.42
N ALA A 424 39.32 3.18 8.88
CA ALA A 424 39.48 3.00 7.44
C ALA A 424 38.26 3.56 6.68
N GLY A 425 38.50 4.32 5.62
CA GLY A 425 37.47 4.81 4.71
C GLY A 425 37.31 3.86 3.52
N CYS A 426 36.10 3.46 3.19
CA CYS A 426 35.81 2.71 1.96
C CYS A 426 34.68 3.39 1.21
N VAL A 427 34.92 3.68 -0.07
CA VAL A 427 33.94 4.27 -0.97
C VAL A 427 33.77 3.35 -2.18
N VAL A 428 32.53 2.97 -2.45
CA VAL A 428 32.14 2.26 -3.67
C VAL A 428 31.44 3.26 -4.60
N VAL A 429 31.96 3.43 -5.80
CA VAL A 429 31.50 4.43 -6.77
C VAL A 429 30.94 3.71 -8.00
N ALA A 430 29.72 4.09 -8.39
CA ALA A 430 29.17 3.71 -9.69
C ALA A 430 29.80 4.61 -10.77
N PRO A 431 30.54 4.05 -11.75
CA PRO A 431 31.13 4.85 -12.82
C PRO A 431 30.07 5.34 -13.82
N PRO A 432 30.34 6.44 -14.55
CA PRO A 432 29.43 7.03 -15.54
C PRO A 432 29.05 6.10 -16.70
#